data_AF-A0A182K912-F1
#
_entry.id   AF-A0A182K912-F1
#
_cell.length_a   1.000
_cell.length_b   1.000
_cell.length_c   1.000
_cell.angle_alpha   90.00
_cell.angle_beta   90.00
_cell.angle_gamma   90.00
#
_symmetry.space_group_name_H-M   'P 1'
#
loop_
_entity.id
_entity.type
_entity.pdbx_description
1 polymer ?
#
loop_
_entity_poly.entity_id
_entity_poly.type
_entity_poly.pdbx_seq_one_letter_code
_entity_poly.pdbx_strand_id
1 'polypeptide(L)'
;GDYIKHPVLYELSHKYGLPDNVSEQLLPDRLEEIKEAIRREIRKELKIKEGAEKLREVATDRRSLSDVASIVKKSNNKLAELKSELHELESQIILTQGNSVSNNGGHDQILSTVIPSGPEFTANDKLLISLEKQLSIETKVKNGAENMIQSISSGHHGRDKKLLAEAHQMLADSKAKIEYLRLKILKVRQNKLSSKVSEENGGESANAAKQQQELETSLDDRIEELRHRLRIEAAVVDGAKNVIRTLQSTKTIDKKALQE
;
A
#
# COMPACT_ATOMS: atom_id res chain seq x y z
N GLY A 1 36.56 -10.66 -18.13
CA GLY A 1 35.84 -11.90 -17.79
C GLY A 1 34.38 -11.64 -17.43
N ASP A 2 33.88 -10.43 -17.71
CA ASP A 2 32.67 -9.89 -17.08
C ASP A 2 31.44 -10.01 -17.98
N TYR A 3 31.61 -10.17 -19.29
CA TYR A 3 30.53 -10.50 -20.23
C TYR A 3 29.76 -11.77 -19.84
N ILE A 4 30.48 -12.76 -19.31
CA ILE A 4 29.90 -14.05 -18.90
C ILE A 4 29.06 -13.91 -17.62
N LYS A 5 29.39 -12.93 -16.76
CA LYS A 5 28.68 -12.71 -15.48
C LYS A 5 27.48 -11.77 -15.63
N HIS A 6 27.61 -10.71 -16.43
CA HIS A 6 26.56 -9.70 -16.61
C HIS A 6 26.42 -9.25 -18.08
N PRO A 7 25.82 -10.09 -18.95
CA PRO A 7 25.72 -9.80 -20.39
C PRO A 7 24.92 -8.53 -20.70
N VAL A 8 23.76 -8.36 -20.06
CA VAL A 8 22.90 -7.17 -20.23
C VAL A 8 23.59 -5.88 -19.76
N LEU A 9 24.28 -5.92 -18.61
CA LEU A 9 25.08 -4.79 -18.12
C LEU A 9 26.17 -4.39 -19.12
N TYR A 10 26.85 -5.35 -19.74
CA TYR A 10 27.90 -5.09 -20.71
C TYR A 10 27.34 -4.46 -22.00
N GLU A 11 26.26 -5.03 -22.55
CA GLU A 11 25.63 -4.51 -23.77
C GLU A 11 25.10 -3.09 -23.58
N LEU A 12 24.41 -2.83 -22.46
CA LEU A 12 23.89 -1.50 -22.15
C LEU A 12 25.00 -0.51 -21.78
N SER A 13 26.03 -0.94 -21.04
CA SER A 13 27.20 -0.09 -20.74
C SER A 13 27.87 0.42 -22.01
N HIS A 14 28.11 -0.48 -22.96
CA HIS A 14 28.70 -0.14 -24.25
C HIS A 14 27.78 0.80 -25.04
N LYS A 15 26.46 0.52 -25.06
CA LYS A 15 25.47 1.35 -25.75
C LYS A 15 25.39 2.78 -25.20
N TYR A 16 25.51 2.96 -23.89
CA TYR A 16 25.45 4.27 -23.22
C TYR A 16 26.82 4.91 -23.00
N GLY A 17 27.91 4.29 -23.47
CA GLY A 17 29.26 4.87 -23.49
C GLY A 17 29.93 4.94 -22.11
N LEU A 18 29.65 3.96 -21.25
CA LEU A 18 30.17 3.92 -19.88
C LEU A 18 31.35 2.92 -19.77
N PRO A 19 32.37 3.16 -18.91
CA PRO A 19 33.61 2.36 -18.90
C PRO A 19 33.43 0.91 -18.41
N ASP A 20 34.02 -0.07 -19.11
CA ASP A 20 33.78 -1.51 -18.89
C ASP A 20 34.48 -2.16 -17.67
N ASN A 21 35.45 -1.48 -17.06
CA ASN A 21 36.29 -2.08 -16.02
C ASN A 21 36.13 -1.35 -14.68
N VAL A 22 35.21 -1.83 -13.83
CA VAL A 22 35.08 -1.33 -12.47
C VAL A 22 34.71 -2.46 -11.50
N SER A 23 35.35 -2.46 -10.34
CA SER A 23 35.20 -3.46 -9.27
C SER A 23 33.74 -3.72 -8.90
N GLU A 24 33.43 -4.95 -8.47
CA GLU A 24 32.09 -5.45 -8.09
C GLU A 24 31.36 -4.54 -7.07
N GLN A 25 32.12 -3.75 -6.30
CA GLN A 25 31.62 -2.73 -5.35
C GLN A 25 30.96 -1.49 -6.00
N LEU A 26 31.26 -1.16 -7.26
CA LEU A 26 30.66 -0.01 -7.98
C LEU A 26 29.53 -0.41 -8.94
N LEU A 27 29.17 -1.70 -8.97
CA LEU A 27 28.08 -2.21 -9.81
C LEU A 27 26.72 -1.55 -9.53
N PRO A 28 26.31 -1.30 -8.26
CA PRO A 28 25.01 -0.67 -7.99
C PRO A 28 24.91 0.76 -8.56
N ASP A 29 25.96 1.57 -8.40
CA ASP A 29 26.00 2.95 -8.90
C ASP A 29 25.96 2.97 -10.42
N ARG A 30 26.65 2.02 -11.07
CA ARG A 30 26.65 1.86 -12.52
C ARG A 30 25.29 1.43 -13.07
N LEU A 31 24.62 0.49 -12.40
CA LEU A 31 23.28 0.06 -12.77
C LEU A 31 22.28 1.22 -12.68
N GLU A 32 22.40 2.07 -11.64
CA GLU A 32 21.56 3.26 -11.51
C GLU A 32 21.91 4.33 -12.57
N GLU A 33 23.18 4.49 -12.96
CA GLU A 33 23.60 5.39 -14.03
C GLU A 33 23.02 4.99 -15.39
N ILE A 34 23.11 3.71 -15.76
CA ILE A 34 22.52 3.17 -17.01
C ILE A 34 21.01 3.35 -16.99
N LYS A 35 20.36 3.03 -15.87
CA LYS A 35 18.92 3.18 -15.69
C LYS A 35 18.48 4.64 -15.85
N GLU A 36 19.23 5.59 -15.30
CA GLU A 36 18.93 7.01 -15.47
C GLU A 36 19.23 7.49 -16.89
N ALA A 37 20.24 6.93 -17.58
CA ALA A 37 20.49 7.19 -19.00
C ALA A 37 19.30 6.75 -19.87
N ILE A 38 18.78 5.52 -19.66
CA ILE A 38 17.58 5.01 -20.35
C ILE A 38 16.37 5.90 -20.06
N ARG A 39 16.12 6.26 -18.79
CA ARG A 39 15.01 7.16 -18.40
C ARG A 39 15.13 8.53 -19.05
N ARG A 40 16.33 9.09 -19.14
CA ARG A 40 16.59 10.36 -19.82
C ARG A 40 16.24 10.27 -21.31
N GLU A 41 16.60 9.17 -21.96
CA GLU A 41 16.29 8.94 -23.36
C GLU A 41 14.78 8.74 -23.59
N ILE A 42 14.07 8.02 -22.71
CA ILE A 42 12.60 7.92 -22.73
C ILE A 42 11.95 9.31 -22.64
N ARG A 43 12.42 10.17 -21.72
CA ARG A 43 11.89 11.54 -21.59
C ARG A 43 12.13 12.38 -22.86
N LYS A 44 13.31 12.27 -23.48
CA LYS A 44 13.60 12.95 -24.74
C LYS A 44 12.70 12.44 -25.87
N GLU A 45 12.54 11.13 -25.98
CA GLU A 45 11.75 10.50 -27.04
C GLU A 45 10.25 10.85 -26.91
N LEU A 46 9.73 10.90 -25.68
CA LEU A 46 8.37 11.40 -25.42
C LEU A 46 8.18 12.85 -25.88
N LYS A 47 9.16 13.74 -25.64
CA LYS A 47 9.11 15.13 -26.13
C LYS A 47 9.13 15.21 -27.65
N ILE A 48 9.90 14.34 -28.32
CA ILE A 48 9.91 14.24 -29.79
C ILE A 48 8.54 13.80 -30.29
N LYS A 49 7.96 12.76 -29.68
CA LYS A 49 6.61 12.29 -30.02
C LYS A 49 5.56 13.39 -29.82
N GLU A 50 5.54 14.07 -28.67
CA GLU A 50 4.62 15.18 -28.40
C GLU A 50 4.80 16.33 -29.40
N GLY A 51 6.03 16.66 -29.77
CA GLY A 51 6.32 17.64 -30.81
C GLY A 51 5.79 17.23 -32.18
N ALA A 52 5.98 15.96 -32.56
CA ALA A 52 5.45 15.42 -33.81
C ALA A 52 3.91 15.39 -33.83
N GLU A 53 3.27 15.03 -32.72
CA GLU A 53 1.81 15.07 -32.55
C GLU A 53 1.27 16.50 -32.75
N LYS A 54 1.89 17.51 -32.13
CA LYS A 54 1.52 18.93 -32.33
C LYS A 54 1.74 19.39 -33.77
N LEU A 55 2.84 18.96 -34.41
CA LEU A 55 3.06 19.22 -35.83
C LEU A 55 1.98 18.58 -36.70
N ARG A 56 1.46 17.41 -36.32
CA ARG A 56 0.36 16.74 -37.03
C ARG A 56 -0.93 17.55 -36.99
N GLU A 57 -1.20 18.25 -35.90
CA GLU A 57 -2.40 19.08 -35.74
C GLU A 57 -2.41 20.29 -36.68
N VAL A 58 -1.24 20.87 -36.96
CA VAL A 58 -1.11 22.08 -37.79
C VAL A 58 -0.75 21.78 -39.25
N ALA A 59 -0.31 20.56 -39.55
CA ALA A 59 0.03 20.10 -40.90
C ALA A 59 -1.21 19.91 -41.77
N THR A 60 -1.22 20.51 -42.96
CA THR A 60 -2.33 20.42 -43.92
C THR A 60 -1.95 19.70 -45.20
N ASP A 61 -0.66 19.69 -45.57
CA ASP A 61 -0.19 19.05 -46.78
C ASP A 61 0.07 17.55 -46.59
N ARG A 62 -0.16 16.77 -47.65
CA ARG A 62 -0.06 15.30 -47.61
C ARG A 62 1.36 14.80 -47.30
N ARG A 63 2.39 15.58 -47.67
CA ARG A 63 3.78 15.18 -47.49
C ARG A 63 4.20 15.34 -46.04
N SER A 64 3.94 16.49 -45.43
CA SER A 64 4.23 16.73 -44.01
C SER A 64 3.46 15.77 -43.10
N LEU A 65 2.19 15.47 -43.40
CA LEU A 65 1.42 14.47 -42.65
C LEU A 65 2.06 13.08 -42.70
N SER A 66 2.59 12.68 -43.85
CA SER A 66 3.31 11.40 -44.01
C SER A 66 4.63 11.38 -43.25
N ASP A 67 5.39 12.47 -43.31
CA ASP A 67 6.67 12.60 -42.61
C ASP A 67 6.47 12.59 -41.09
N VAL A 68 5.47 13.32 -40.58
CA VAL A 68 5.07 13.32 -39.18
C VAL A 68 4.60 11.94 -38.73
N ALA A 69 3.80 11.23 -39.55
CA ALA A 69 3.37 9.87 -39.23
C ALA A 69 4.57 8.89 -39.12
N SER A 70 5.58 9.05 -40.00
CA SER A 70 6.83 8.29 -39.93
C SER A 70 7.61 8.58 -38.63
N ILE A 71 7.71 9.86 -38.23
CA ILE A 71 8.35 10.27 -36.97
C ILE A 71 7.63 9.66 -35.77
N VAL A 72 6.30 9.77 -35.70
CA VAL A 72 5.51 9.19 -34.61
C VAL A 72 5.69 7.67 -34.53
N LYS A 73 5.69 6.97 -35.69
CA LYS A 73 5.92 5.52 -35.74
C LYS A 73 7.31 5.15 -35.23
N LYS A 74 8.37 5.84 -35.69
CA LYS A 74 9.75 5.62 -35.23
C LYS A 74 9.88 5.88 -33.73
N SER A 75 9.29 6.96 -33.25
CA SER A 75 9.31 7.34 -31.83
C SER A 75 8.60 6.31 -30.95
N ASN A 76 7.46 5.77 -31.40
CA ASN A 76 6.78 4.68 -30.70
C ASN A 76 7.63 3.41 -30.61
N ASN A 77 8.30 3.01 -31.70
CA ASN A 77 9.18 1.85 -31.69
C ASN A 77 10.36 2.06 -30.74
N LYS A 78 11.04 3.21 -30.82
CA LYS A 78 12.14 3.54 -29.92
C LYS A 78 11.71 3.59 -28.46
N LEU A 79 10.50 4.08 -28.16
CA LEU A 79 9.93 4.03 -26.81
C LEU A 79 9.67 2.59 -26.33
N ALA A 80 9.25 1.69 -27.21
CA ALA A 80 9.05 0.28 -26.87
C ALA A 80 10.39 -0.39 -26.56
N GLU A 81 11.42 -0.16 -27.39
CA GLU A 81 12.78 -0.67 -27.19
C GLU A 81 13.37 -0.16 -25.86
N LEU A 82 13.35 1.16 -25.62
CA LEU A 82 13.88 1.75 -24.39
C LEU A 82 13.17 1.24 -23.13
N LYS A 83 11.86 0.98 -23.21
CA LYS A 83 11.11 0.38 -22.09
C LYS A 83 11.50 -1.08 -21.88
N SER A 84 11.77 -1.82 -22.94
CA SER A 84 12.26 -3.20 -22.86
C SER A 84 13.64 -3.25 -22.21
N GLU A 85 14.56 -2.39 -22.64
CA GLU A 85 15.92 -2.27 -22.06
C GLU A 85 15.87 -1.90 -20.58
N LEU A 86 15.00 -0.95 -20.21
CA LEU A 86 14.81 -0.59 -18.81
C LEU A 86 14.30 -1.77 -17.98
N HIS A 87 13.34 -2.51 -18.52
CA HIS A 87 12.76 -3.67 -17.85
C HIS A 87 13.78 -4.81 -17.68
N GLU A 88 14.58 -5.06 -18.72
CA GLU A 88 15.64 -6.06 -18.71
C GLU A 88 16.72 -5.72 -17.67
N LEU A 89 17.13 -4.45 -17.62
CA LEU A 89 18.08 -3.95 -16.61
C LEU A 89 17.51 -4.07 -15.19
N GLU A 90 16.25 -3.69 -14.98
CA GLU A 90 15.57 -3.82 -13.68
C GLU A 90 15.45 -5.29 -13.24
N SER A 91 15.16 -6.20 -14.17
CA SER A 91 15.16 -7.64 -13.92
C SER A 91 16.54 -8.14 -13.50
N GLN A 92 17.59 -7.73 -14.20
CA GLN A 92 18.97 -8.12 -13.87
C GLN A 92 19.42 -7.56 -12.51
N ILE A 93 19.00 -6.34 -12.15
CA ILE A 93 19.25 -5.77 -10.81
C ILE A 93 18.63 -6.65 -9.73
N ILE A 94 17.38 -7.09 -9.92
CA ILE A 94 16.67 -7.96 -8.97
C ILE A 94 17.36 -9.33 -8.85
N LEU A 95 17.73 -9.94 -9.98
CA LEU A 95 18.44 -11.22 -10.01
C LEU A 95 19.83 -11.14 -9.35
N THR A 96 20.57 -10.07 -9.61
CA THR A 96 21.93 -9.89 -9.07
C THR A 96 21.91 -9.56 -7.58
N GLN A 97 20.98 -8.70 -7.13
CA GLN A 97 20.76 -8.44 -5.71
C GLN A 97 20.22 -9.69 -4.98
N GLY A 98 19.40 -10.51 -5.65
CA GLY A 98 18.92 -11.79 -5.13
C GLY A 98 20.00 -12.87 -5.01
N ASN A 99 21.02 -12.87 -5.87
CA ASN A 99 22.16 -13.80 -5.80
C ASN A 99 23.27 -13.35 -4.84
N SER A 100 23.34 -12.05 -4.50
CA SER A 100 24.34 -11.50 -3.56
C SER A 100 24.16 -12.01 -2.12
N VAL A 101 23.01 -12.61 -1.80
CA VAL A 101 22.67 -13.22 -0.50
C VAL A 101 22.76 -14.75 -0.50
N SER A 102 23.01 -15.39 -1.65
CA SER A 102 23.09 -16.86 -1.74
C SER A 102 24.53 -17.37 -1.70
N ASN A 103 25.19 -17.24 -0.55
CA ASN A 103 26.24 -18.19 -0.19
C ASN A 103 26.26 -18.58 1.30
N ASN A 104 25.18 -18.34 2.04
CA ASN A 104 25.02 -18.93 3.37
C ASN A 104 23.54 -19.16 3.68
N GLY A 105 23.16 -20.44 3.76
CA GLY A 105 22.05 -20.96 4.57
C GLY A 105 20.65 -20.41 4.27
N GLY A 106 19.82 -21.24 3.64
CA GLY A 106 18.48 -20.88 3.20
C GLY A 106 17.52 -20.38 4.29
N HIS A 107 16.63 -19.49 3.87
CA HIS A 107 15.24 -19.47 4.30
C HIS A 107 14.41 -18.71 3.27
N ASP A 108 13.15 -19.15 3.13
CA ASP A 108 12.14 -18.75 2.17
C ASP A 108 11.97 -17.25 1.90
N GLN A 109 11.52 -17.02 0.66
CA GLN A 109 10.85 -15.85 0.09
C GLN A 109 10.44 -14.75 1.10
N ILE A 110 10.86 -13.51 0.83
CA ILE A 110 9.99 -12.34 0.57
C ILE A 110 10.91 -11.11 0.38
N LEU A 111 10.72 -10.44 -0.77
CA LEU A 111 11.18 -9.10 -1.14
C LEU A 111 11.60 -8.22 0.07
N SER A 112 12.89 -8.21 0.40
CA SER A 112 13.49 -7.16 1.26
C SER A 112 14.27 -6.19 0.38
N THR A 113 13.69 -5.00 0.27
CA THR A 113 14.40 -3.77 -0.10
C THR A 113 15.70 -3.68 0.70
N VAL A 114 16.81 -3.47 0.01
CA VAL A 114 18.14 -3.17 0.55
C VAL A 114 18.03 -2.11 1.66
N ILE A 115 18.36 -2.50 2.89
CA ILE A 115 18.71 -1.58 3.98
C ILE A 115 20.13 -1.98 4.41
N PRO A 116 21.08 -1.03 4.46
CA PRO A 116 22.45 -1.32 4.85
C PRO A 116 22.51 -1.82 6.30
N SER A 117 23.46 -2.70 6.55
CA SER A 117 23.81 -3.32 7.82
C SER A 117 23.59 -2.40 9.03
N GLY A 118 22.56 -2.73 9.81
CA GLY A 118 22.13 -2.07 11.05
C GLY A 118 21.29 -3.06 11.89
N PRO A 119 21.05 -2.78 13.18
CA PRO A 119 20.61 -3.75 14.18
C PRO A 119 19.34 -4.48 13.74
N GLU A 120 19.27 -5.80 13.98
CA GLU A 120 18.19 -6.67 13.51
C GLU A 120 16.80 -6.04 13.69
N PHE A 121 16.09 -5.84 12.58
CA PHE A 121 14.74 -5.31 12.60
C PHE A 121 13.82 -6.25 13.38
N THR A 122 13.20 -5.74 14.43
CA THR A 122 12.25 -6.50 15.25
C THR A 122 11.02 -6.89 14.41
N ALA A 123 10.27 -7.91 14.82
CA ALA A 123 9.03 -8.30 14.13
C ALA A 123 8.04 -7.12 13.94
N ASN A 124 8.02 -6.19 14.90
CA ASN A 124 7.24 -4.95 14.83
C ASN A 124 7.73 -3.99 13.74
N ASP A 125 9.03 -3.95 13.44
CA ASP A 125 9.59 -3.12 12.38
C ASP A 125 9.23 -3.64 11.00
N LYS A 126 9.30 -4.96 10.80
CA LYS A 126 8.85 -5.60 9.57
C LYS A 126 7.34 -5.35 9.33
N LEU A 127 6.54 -5.44 10.40
CA LEU A 127 5.11 -5.09 10.35
C LEU A 127 4.89 -3.60 10.02
N LEU A 128 5.63 -2.70 10.65
CA LEU A 128 5.52 -1.26 10.42
C LEU A 128 5.85 -0.90 8.97
N ILE A 129 6.95 -1.42 8.43
CA ILE A 129 7.35 -1.22 7.02
C ILE A 129 6.26 -1.73 6.07
N SER A 130 5.68 -2.91 6.36
CA SER A 130 4.59 -3.48 5.56
C SER A 130 3.34 -2.59 5.58
N LEU A 131 2.96 -2.07 6.75
CA LEU A 131 1.82 -1.16 6.88
C LEU A 131 2.06 0.18 6.17
N GLU A 132 3.26 0.74 6.24
CA GLU A 132 3.65 1.96 5.51
C GLU A 132 3.62 1.76 4.00
N LYS A 133 4.08 0.60 3.52
CA LYS A 133 3.96 0.21 2.10
C LYS A 133 2.50 0.13 1.67
N GLN A 134 1.64 -0.52 2.45
CA GLN A 134 0.21 -0.61 2.15
C GLN A 134 -0.43 0.78 2.15
N LEU A 135 -0.07 1.66 3.09
CA LEU A 135 -0.54 3.05 3.13
C LEU A 135 -0.16 3.83 1.87
N SER A 136 1.07 3.64 1.36
CA SER A 136 1.52 4.26 0.11
C SER A 136 0.71 3.76 -1.10
N ILE A 137 0.42 2.47 -1.17
CA ILE A 137 -0.42 1.88 -2.23
C ILE A 137 -1.81 2.51 -2.21
N GLU A 138 -2.47 2.53 -1.06
CA GLU A 138 -3.82 3.09 -0.95
C GLU A 138 -3.86 4.60 -1.23
N THR A 139 -2.78 5.33 -0.89
CA THR A 139 -2.63 6.74 -1.27
C THR A 139 -2.55 6.92 -2.79
N LYS A 140 -1.84 6.03 -3.50
CA LYS A 140 -1.79 6.04 -4.98
C LYS A 140 -3.15 5.70 -5.59
N VAL A 141 -3.88 4.73 -5.03
CA VAL A 141 -5.24 4.38 -5.47
C VAL A 141 -6.17 5.58 -5.29
N LYS A 142 -6.13 6.24 -4.13
CA LYS A 142 -6.90 7.45 -3.82
C LYS A 142 -6.64 8.56 -4.84
N ASN A 143 -5.37 8.87 -5.13
CA ASN A 143 -4.99 9.87 -6.13
C ASN A 143 -5.42 9.46 -7.55
N GLY A 144 -5.32 8.17 -7.89
CA GLY A 144 -5.77 7.63 -9.18
C GLY A 144 -7.28 7.81 -9.39
N ALA A 145 -8.08 7.54 -8.36
CA ALA A 145 -9.52 7.76 -8.38
C ALA A 145 -9.88 9.25 -8.51
N GLU A 146 -9.17 10.15 -7.80
CA GLU A 146 -9.36 11.61 -7.93
C GLU A 146 -9.06 12.10 -9.35
N ASN A 147 -7.95 11.64 -9.96
CA ASN A 147 -7.60 11.97 -11.34
C ASN A 147 -8.67 11.46 -12.33
N MET A 148 -9.20 10.25 -12.11
CA MET A 148 -10.27 9.69 -12.92
C MET A 148 -11.53 10.56 -12.84
N ILE A 149 -11.96 10.92 -11.63
CA ILE A 149 -13.10 11.83 -11.40
C ILE A 149 -12.87 13.18 -12.09
N GLN A 150 -11.70 13.79 -11.95
CA GLN A 150 -11.39 15.08 -12.55
C GLN A 150 -11.43 15.02 -14.09
N SER A 151 -10.87 13.95 -14.68
CA SER A 151 -10.84 13.75 -16.14
C SER A 151 -12.24 13.53 -16.72
N ILE A 152 -13.08 12.74 -16.04
CA ILE A 152 -14.45 12.46 -16.48
C ILE A 152 -15.35 13.68 -16.26
N SER A 153 -15.19 14.39 -15.14
CA SER A 153 -15.97 15.59 -14.82
C SER A 153 -15.66 16.77 -15.75
N SER A 154 -14.46 16.81 -16.33
CA SER A 154 -14.04 17.86 -17.29
C SER A 154 -14.37 17.49 -18.75
N GLY A 155 -14.78 16.25 -19.02
CA GLY A 155 -15.15 15.74 -20.34
C GLY A 155 -16.64 15.86 -20.68
N HIS A 156 -16.99 15.64 -21.95
CA HIS A 156 -18.34 15.81 -22.49
C HIS A 156 -19.38 14.94 -21.74
N HIS A 157 -20.38 15.59 -21.14
CA HIS A 157 -21.36 14.99 -20.24
C HIS A 157 -22.25 13.96 -20.97
N GLY A 158 -22.10 12.67 -20.64
CA GLY A 158 -23.15 11.69 -20.99
C GLY A 158 -22.73 10.22 -21.06
N ARG A 159 -21.45 9.89 -21.36
CA ARG A 159 -21.07 8.48 -21.57
C ARG A 159 -20.53 7.75 -20.34
N ASP A 160 -20.02 8.47 -19.35
CA ASP A 160 -19.19 7.85 -18.30
C ASP A 160 -19.82 7.84 -16.91
N LYS A 161 -21.14 7.97 -16.78
CA LYS A 161 -21.84 8.04 -15.47
C LYS A 161 -21.53 6.83 -14.58
N LYS A 162 -21.42 5.63 -15.17
CA LYS A 162 -21.07 4.41 -14.43
C LYS A 162 -19.60 4.43 -13.96
N LEU A 163 -18.68 4.83 -14.82
CA LEU A 163 -17.27 4.97 -14.49
C LEU A 163 -17.05 6.02 -13.41
N LEU A 164 -17.78 7.14 -13.46
CA LEU A 164 -17.73 8.17 -12.43
C LEU A 164 -18.22 7.66 -11.08
N ALA A 165 -19.31 6.89 -11.05
CA ALA A 165 -19.81 6.27 -9.82
C ALA A 165 -18.80 5.27 -9.23
N GLU A 166 -18.16 4.45 -10.07
CA GLU A 166 -17.12 3.51 -9.65
C GLU A 166 -15.88 4.24 -9.11
N ALA A 167 -15.44 5.31 -9.77
CA ALA A 167 -14.33 6.13 -9.31
C ALA A 167 -14.63 6.79 -7.95
N HIS A 168 -15.87 7.27 -7.73
CA HIS A 168 -16.31 7.78 -6.43
C HIS A 168 -16.33 6.71 -5.34
N GLN A 169 -16.78 5.49 -5.65
CA GLN A 169 -16.75 4.37 -4.70
C GLN A 169 -15.31 4.01 -4.33
N MET A 170 -14.43 3.86 -5.32
CA MET A 170 -13.00 3.59 -5.09
C MET A 170 -12.34 4.69 -4.24
N LEU A 171 -12.70 5.96 -4.46
CA LEU A 171 -12.22 7.08 -3.67
C LEU A 171 -12.68 6.99 -2.20
N ALA A 172 -13.93 6.63 -1.96
CA ALA A 172 -14.46 6.45 -0.60
C ALA A 172 -13.75 5.28 0.12
N ASP A 173 -13.63 4.14 -0.55
CA ASP A 173 -13.01 2.93 0.02
C ASP A 173 -11.53 3.13 0.34
N SER A 174 -10.79 3.75 -0.59
CA SER A 174 -9.36 4.06 -0.39
C SER A 174 -9.15 5.06 0.77
N LYS A 175 -10.00 6.08 0.92
CA LYS A 175 -9.95 7.01 2.06
C LYS A 175 -10.17 6.29 3.40
N ALA A 176 -11.20 5.45 3.49
CA ALA A 176 -11.48 4.68 4.71
C ALA A 176 -10.30 3.76 5.07
N LYS A 177 -9.70 3.11 4.08
CA LYS A 177 -8.56 2.21 4.31
C LYS A 177 -7.28 2.96 4.68
N ILE A 178 -7.03 4.15 4.13
CA ILE A 178 -5.93 5.04 4.53
C ILE A 178 -6.03 5.36 6.03
N GLU A 179 -7.21 5.75 6.51
CA GLU A 179 -7.43 6.06 7.94
C GLU A 179 -7.22 4.83 8.83
N TYR A 180 -7.75 3.67 8.43
CA TYR A 180 -7.50 2.41 9.14
C TYR A 180 -5.99 2.08 9.23
N LEU A 181 -5.26 2.22 8.13
CA LEU A 181 -3.81 1.97 8.09
C LEU A 181 -3.04 2.96 8.95
N ARG A 182 -3.41 4.25 8.95
CA ARG A 182 -2.82 5.28 9.82
C ARG A 182 -3.00 4.94 11.29
N LEU A 183 -4.22 4.57 11.71
CA LEU A 183 -4.52 4.15 13.08
C LEU A 183 -3.72 2.90 13.48
N LYS A 184 -3.63 1.91 12.58
CA LYS A 184 -2.87 0.68 12.81
C LYS A 184 -1.37 0.94 12.97
N ILE A 185 -0.81 1.81 12.12
CA ILE A 185 0.59 2.27 12.23
C ILE A 185 0.83 2.98 13.57
N LEU A 186 -0.08 3.89 13.96
CA LEU A 186 0.01 4.61 15.23
C LEU A 186 0.02 3.63 16.41
N LYS A 187 -0.87 2.63 16.41
CA LYS A 187 -0.95 1.59 17.44
C LYS A 187 0.33 0.75 17.51
N VAL A 188 0.88 0.32 16.37
CA VAL A 188 2.14 -0.44 16.33
C VAL A 188 3.32 0.39 16.85
N ARG A 189 3.39 1.69 16.52
CA ARG A 189 4.42 2.59 17.04
C ARG A 189 4.27 2.83 18.55
N GLN A 190 3.04 2.99 19.04
CA GLN A 190 2.76 3.14 20.47
C GLN A 190 3.19 1.89 21.26
N ASN A 191 2.89 0.69 20.75
CA ASN A 191 3.35 -0.57 21.34
C ASN A 191 4.87 -0.72 21.35
N LYS A 192 5.57 -0.16 20.35
CA LYS A 192 7.04 -0.14 20.31
C LYS A 192 7.67 0.87 21.30
N LEU A 193 7.00 2.00 21.53
CA LEU A 193 7.45 2.99 22.51
C LEU A 193 7.20 2.53 23.95
N SER A 194 6.08 1.85 24.21
CA SER A 194 5.77 1.30 25.54
C SER A 194 6.66 0.12 25.93
N SER A 195 7.26 -0.60 24.97
CA SER A 195 8.23 -1.67 25.24
C SER A 195 9.64 -1.13 25.55
N LYS A 196 10.06 -0.02 24.93
CA LYS A 196 11.40 0.57 25.15
C LYS A 196 11.56 1.34 26.47
N VAL A 197 10.48 1.90 27.03
CA VAL A 197 10.54 2.64 28.31
C VAL A 197 10.72 1.71 29.54
N SER A 198 10.62 0.39 29.36
CA SER A 198 10.77 -0.59 30.44
C SER A 198 12.19 -1.10 30.68
N GLU A 199 13.18 -0.72 29.86
CA GLU A 199 14.54 -1.25 30.00
C GLU A 199 15.54 -0.29 30.66
N GLU A 200 15.20 0.99 30.86
CA GLU A 200 16.20 2.00 31.30
C GLU A 200 16.05 2.51 32.74
N ASN A 201 14.97 2.19 33.47
CA ASN A 201 14.81 2.60 34.87
C ASN A 201 14.61 1.41 35.80
N GLY A 202 15.70 1.01 36.46
CA GLY A 202 15.63 0.20 37.67
C GLY A 202 14.80 0.95 38.72
N GLY A 203 13.64 0.39 39.06
CA GLY A 203 12.76 0.95 40.08
C GLY A 203 11.47 0.15 40.16
N GLU A 204 11.37 -0.68 41.19
CA GLU A 204 10.29 -1.65 41.49
C GLU A 204 8.88 -1.03 41.65
N SER A 205 8.70 0.26 41.34
CA SER A 205 7.43 0.99 41.49
C SER A 205 6.64 1.18 40.18
N ALA A 206 7.25 0.98 39.00
CA ALA A 206 6.56 1.22 37.71
C ALA A 206 5.82 -0.03 37.16
N ASN A 207 6.19 -1.23 37.60
CA ASN A 207 5.49 -2.47 37.23
C ASN A 207 4.08 -2.54 37.83
N ALA A 208 3.83 -1.91 38.98
CA ALA A 208 2.51 -1.84 39.60
C ALA A 208 1.54 -0.98 38.77
N ALA A 209 2.00 0.17 38.24
CA ALA A 209 1.19 1.06 37.41
C ALA A 209 0.93 0.50 35.99
N LYS A 210 1.91 -0.22 35.42
CA LYS A 210 1.79 -0.83 34.08
C LYS A 210 0.88 -2.06 34.10
N GLN A 211 0.97 -2.88 35.15
CA GLN A 211 0.00 -3.93 35.40
C GLN A 211 -1.38 -3.32 35.72
N GLN A 212 -1.46 -2.22 36.48
CA GLN A 212 -2.71 -1.51 36.71
C GLN A 212 -3.36 -0.97 35.44
N GLN A 213 -2.65 -0.44 34.44
CA GLN A 213 -3.30 0.09 33.22
C GLN A 213 -3.76 -0.98 32.22
N GLU A 214 -3.01 -2.07 32.05
CA GLU A 214 -3.49 -3.23 31.27
C GLU A 214 -4.58 -4.01 32.03
N LEU A 215 -4.48 -4.08 33.36
CA LEU A 215 -5.58 -4.59 34.19
C LEU A 215 -6.77 -3.64 34.15
N GLU A 216 -6.61 -2.32 34.16
CA GLU A 216 -7.71 -1.35 34.15
C GLU A 216 -8.46 -1.41 32.82
N THR A 217 -7.75 -1.47 31.68
CA THR A 217 -8.40 -1.66 30.38
C THR A 217 -9.09 -3.03 30.26
N SER A 218 -8.47 -4.10 30.78
CA SER A 218 -9.10 -5.42 30.87
C SER A 218 -10.27 -5.49 31.86
N LEU A 219 -10.22 -4.71 32.95
CA LEU A 219 -11.25 -4.65 33.98
C LEU A 219 -12.41 -3.78 33.50
N ASP A 220 -12.16 -2.70 32.78
CA ASP A 220 -13.19 -1.86 32.17
C ASP A 220 -13.98 -2.65 31.13
N ASP A 221 -13.31 -3.44 30.27
CA ASP A 221 -13.97 -4.35 29.33
C ASP A 221 -14.80 -5.41 30.07
N ARG A 222 -14.28 -5.96 31.19
CA ARG A 222 -15.00 -6.94 32.02
C ARG A 222 -16.17 -6.32 32.78
N ILE A 223 -16.03 -5.08 33.25
CA ILE A 223 -17.09 -4.32 33.92
C ILE A 223 -18.19 -3.99 32.91
N GLU A 224 -17.85 -3.58 31.69
CA GLU A 224 -18.83 -3.30 30.66
C GLU A 224 -19.56 -4.59 30.19
N GLU A 225 -18.84 -5.71 30.06
CA GLU A 225 -19.45 -7.03 29.84
C GLU A 225 -20.42 -7.41 30.96
N LEU A 226 -20.02 -7.24 32.23
CA LEU A 226 -20.87 -7.54 33.39
C LEU A 226 -22.07 -6.60 33.50
N ARG A 227 -21.90 -5.31 33.19
CA ARG A 227 -23.01 -4.33 33.11
C ARG A 227 -23.98 -4.69 32.00
N HIS A 228 -23.48 -5.13 30.85
CA HIS A 228 -24.31 -5.61 29.75
C HIS A 228 -25.10 -6.86 30.15
N ARG A 229 -24.43 -7.83 30.79
CA ARG A 229 -25.06 -9.06 31.30
C ARG A 229 -26.12 -8.76 32.35
N LEU A 230 -25.83 -7.87 33.30
CA LEU A 230 -26.78 -7.44 34.33
C LEU A 230 -28.01 -6.75 33.73
N ARG A 231 -27.83 -5.93 32.70
CA ARG A 231 -28.96 -5.33 31.95
C ARG A 231 -29.85 -6.40 31.31
N ILE A 232 -29.24 -7.42 30.71
CA ILE A 232 -29.98 -8.56 30.14
C ILE A 232 -30.71 -9.32 31.23
N GLU A 233 -30.03 -9.70 32.32
CA GLU A 233 -30.62 -10.44 33.43
C GLU A 233 -31.77 -9.66 34.10
N ALA A 234 -31.61 -8.35 34.31
CA ALA A 234 -32.67 -7.50 34.84
C ALA A 234 -33.89 -7.47 33.90
N ALA A 235 -33.67 -7.31 32.59
CA ALA A 235 -34.74 -7.35 31.61
C ALA A 235 -35.45 -8.73 31.56
N VAL A 236 -34.70 -9.82 31.70
CA VAL A 236 -35.25 -11.19 31.78
C VAL A 236 -36.08 -11.38 33.05
N VAL A 237 -35.57 -10.93 34.21
CA VAL A 237 -36.28 -11.02 35.49
C VAL A 237 -37.54 -10.15 35.49
N ASP A 238 -37.48 -8.93 34.96
CA ASP A 238 -38.66 -8.07 34.83
C ASP A 238 -39.66 -8.65 33.84
N GLY A 239 -39.20 -9.26 32.74
CA GLY A 239 -40.03 -10.03 31.82
C GLY A 239 -40.75 -11.19 32.53
N ALA A 240 -40.02 -11.98 33.32
CA ALA A 240 -40.60 -13.08 34.09
C ALA A 240 -41.60 -12.59 35.15
N LYS A 241 -41.28 -11.52 35.88
CA LYS A 241 -42.20 -10.88 36.84
C LYS A 241 -43.46 -10.38 36.14
N ASN A 242 -43.33 -9.79 34.96
CA ASN A 242 -44.47 -9.29 34.21
C ASN A 242 -45.36 -10.44 33.74
N VAL A 243 -44.78 -11.53 33.24
CA VAL A 243 -45.53 -12.75 32.88
C VAL A 243 -46.26 -13.33 34.10
N ILE A 244 -45.60 -13.44 35.26
CA ILE A 244 -46.26 -13.91 36.49
C ILE A 244 -47.41 -12.99 36.89
N ARG A 245 -47.22 -11.67 36.83
CA ARG A 245 -48.28 -10.69 37.12
C ARG A 245 -49.46 -10.87 36.16
N THR A 246 -49.20 -10.95 34.86
CA THR A 246 -50.24 -11.20 33.85
C THR A 246 -50.97 -12.49 34.15
N LEU A 247 -50.27 -13.61 34.37
CA LEU A 247 -50.89 -14.91 34.67
C LEU A 247 -51.65 -14.92 36.00
N GLN A 248 -51.19 -14.21 37.04
CA GLN A 248 -51.92 -14.06 38.30
C GLN A 248 -53.18 -13.21 38.13
N SER A 249 -53.10 -12.11 37.37
CA SER A 249 -54.26 -11.32 36.99
C SER A 249 -55.26 -12.14 36.16
N THR A 250 -54.80 -12.97 35.23
CA THR A 250 -55.66 -13.88 34.46
C THR A 250 -56.32 -14.93 35.37
N LYS A 251 -55.59 -15.51 36.34
CA LYS A 251 -56.18 -16.44 37.34
C LYS A 251 -57.28 -15.81 38.19
N THR A 252 -57.24 -14.50 38.43
CA THR A 252 -58.33 -13.77 39.10
C THR A 252 -59.48 -13.38 38.17
N ILE A 253 -59.20 -13.15 36.88
CA ILE A 253 -60.21 -12.85 35.86
C ILE A 253 -61.01 -14.11 35.52
N ASP A 254 -60.35 -15.27 35.35
CA ASP A 254 -61.03 -16.55 35.07
C ASP A 254 -61.91 -16.98 36.24
N LYS A 255 -61.54 -16.69 37.49
CA LYS A 255 -62.41 -16.94 38.66
C LYS A 255 -63.61 -16.02 38.74
N LYS A 256 -63.52 -14.79 38.21
CA LYS A 256 -64.63 -13.82 38.22
C LYS A 256 -65.58 -14.03 37.03
N ALA A 257 -65.07 -14.50 35.89
CA ALA A 257 -65.87 -14.90 34.73
C ALA A 257 -66.58 -16.26 34.91
N LEU A 258 -66.11 -17.12 35.83
CA LEU A 258 -66.82 -18.35 36.23
C LEU A 258 -67.86 -18.13 37.36
N GLN A 259 -67.98 -16.92 37.90
CA GLN A 259 -68.87 -16.60 39.02
C GLN A 259 -69.99 -15.61 38.66
N GLU A 260 -70.21 -15.39 37.35
CA GLU A 260 -71.40 -14.72 36.80
C GLU A 260 -72.34 -15.75 36.17
#